data_AF-A0A138AW82-F1
#
_entry.id   AF-A0A138AW82-F1
#
_cell.length_a   1.000
_cell.length_b   1.000
_cell.length_c   1.000
_cell.angle_alpha   90.00
_cell.angle_beta   90.00
_cell.angle_gamma   90.00
#
_symmetry.space_group_name_H-M   'P 1'
#
loop_
_entity.id
_entity.type
_entity.pdbx_description
1 polymer ?
#
loop_
_entity_poly.entity_id
_entity_poly.type
_entity_poly.pdbx_seq_one_letter_code
_entity_poly.pdbx_strand_id
1 'polypeptide(L)'
;MDRDPIDALRRGTAAPDRRVAGVLYWYALSGALTRLAAAGFDGADAPVRTGAGGWPEVGEAAPSDDPTGALARAFHRLIPEIAQACGATERSLWAIGTDSIAGAALATGEPRTVADRMLQACGPDAPAARFDEVPGRGTVVRRGSCCLLYLCPGMSKCLSCPRQTPQERGARLA
;
A
#
# COMPACT_ATOMS: atom_id res chain seq x y z
N MET A 1 22.04 8.36 -15.05
CA MET A 1 22.27 8.25 -13.60
C MET A 1 20.94 7.87 -12.99
N ASP A 2 20.73 6.58 -12.72
CA ASP A 2 19.48 6.12 -12.12
C ASP A 2 19.29 6.86 -10.79
N ARG A 3 18.27 7.70 -10.75
CA ARG A 3 17.91 8.45 -9.55
C ARG A 3 17.34 7.45 -8.57
N ASP A 4 17.91 7.39 -7.36
CA ASP A 4 17.29 6.73 -6.22
C ASP A 4 15.81 7.20 -6.14
N PRO A 5 14.84 6.29 -6.35
CA PRO A 5 13.43 6.65 -6.48
C PRO A 5 12.86 7.17 -5.16
N ILE A 6 13.35 6.70 -4.01
CA ILE A 6 12.92 7.17 -2.69
C ILE A 6 13.38 8.63 -2.50
N ASP A 7 14.59 8.95 -2.93
CA ASP A 7 15.11 10.32 -2.87
C ASP A 7 14.42 11.26 -3.86
N ALA A 8 14.01 10.74 -5.03
CA ALA A 8 13.16 11.48 -5.96
C ALA A 8 11.81 11.83 -5.32
N LEU A 9 11.14 10.85 -4.70
CA LEU A 9 9.89 11.07 -4.00
C LEU A 9 10.05 12.03 -2.82
N ARG A 10 11.13 11.89 -2.04
CA ARG A 10 11.43 12.78 -0.90
C ARG A 10 11.49 14.23 -1.34
N ARG A 11 12.18 14.53 -2.44
CA ARG A 11 12.26 15.90 -2.98
C ARG A 11 10.92 16.38 -3.51
N GLY A 12 10.19 15.55 -4.27
CA GLY A 12 8.92 15.95 -4.87
C GLY A 12 7.79 16.15 -3.87
N THR A 13 7.84 15.47 -2.72
CA THR A 13 6.86 15.61 -1.62
C THR A 13 7.32 16.51 -0.48
N ALA A 14 8.59 16.96 -0.52
CA ALA A 14 9.27 17.58 0.60
C ALA A 14 9.14 16.74 1.90
N ALA A 15 9.20 15.41 1.78
CA ALA A 15 9.17 14.52 2.94
C ALA A 15 10.37 14.82 3.86
N PRO A 16 10.14 14.84 5.20
CA PRO A 16 11.14 15.32 6.16
C PRO A 16 12.38 14.43 6.22
N ASP A 17 12.25 13.15 5.90
CA ASP A 17 13.36 12.19 5.89
C ASP A 17 13.13 11.07 4.86
N ARG A 18 14.16 10.22 4.69
CA ARG A 18 14.11 9.07 3.78
C ARG A 18 13.12 8.00 4.21
N ARG A 19 12.88 7.83 5.51
CA ARG A 19 11.94 6.84 6.05
C ARG A 19 10.51 7.19 5.66
N VAL A 20 10.11 8.45 5.79
CA VAL A 20 8.79 8.94 5.35
C VAL A 20 8.64 8.75 3.85
N ALA A 21 9.64 9.13 3.06
CA ALA A 21 9.60 8.95 1.62
C ALA A 21 9.52 7.46 1.22
N GLY A 22 10.30 6.57 1.83
CA GLY A 22 10.28 5.14 1.51
C GLY A 22 8.96 4.47 1.91
N VAL A 23 8.39 4.83 3.06
CA VAL A 23 7.06 4.37 3.49
C VAL A 23 5.96 4.85 2.53
N LEU A 24 6.05 6.09 2.03
CA LEU A 24 5.12 6.62 1.04
C LEU A 24 5.27 5.96 -0.32
N TYR A 25 6.51 5.74 -0.74
CA TYR A 25 6.84 5.02 -1.96
C TYR A 25 6.21 3.63 -1.93
N TRP A 26 6.42 2.88 -0.84
CA TRP A 26 5.81 1.57 -0.68
C TRP A 26 4.28 1.64 -0.64
N TYR A 27 3.70 2.58 0.10
CA TYR A 27 2.25 2.76 0.14
C TYR A 27 1.63 2.95 -1.26
N ALA A 28 2.26 3.75 -2.12
CA ALA A 28 1.79 3.95 -3.49
C ALA A 28 2.01 2.71 -4.35
N LEU A 29 3.22 2.13 -4.29
CA LEU A 29 3.59 0.97 -5.10
C LEU A 29 2.77 -0.28 -4.75
N SER A 30 2.62 -0.60 -3.46
CA SER A 30 1.81 -1.73 -3.00
C SER A 30 0.36 -1.58 -3.46
N GLY A 31 -0.21 -0.37 -3.37
CA GLY A 31 -1.55 -0.09 -3.87
C GLY A 31 -1.70 -0.24 -5.38
N ALA A 32 -0.65 0.03 -6.17
CA ALA A 32 -0.66 -0.20 -7.62
C ALA A 32 -0.54 -1.69 -7.95
N LEU A 33 0.41 -2.41 -7.33
CA LEU A 33 0.62 -3.85 -7.52
C LEU A 33 -0.61 -4.66 -7.13
N THR A 34 -1.25 -4.32 -6.00
CA THR A 34 -2.48 -5.00 -5.58
C THR A 34 -3.61 -4.80 -6.60
N ARG A 35 -3.74 -3.60 -7.19
CA ARG A 35 -4.76 -3.35 -8.23
C ARG A 35 -4.50 -4.15 -9.51
N LEU A 36 -3.23 -4.33 -9.90
CA LEU A 36 -2.88 -5.22 -11.01
C LEU A 36 -3.30 -6.66 -10.71
N ALA A 37 -2.98 -7.16 -9.51
CA ALA A 37 -3.34 -8.51 -9.13
C ALA A 37 -4.87 -8.70 -9.08
N ALA A 38 -5.61 -7.73 -8.55
CA ALA A 38 -7.08 -7.74 -8.54
C ALA A 38 -7.69 -7.71 -9.94
N ALA A 39 -6.97 -7.15 -10.92
CA ALA A 39 -7.36 -7.11 -12.33
C ALA A 39 -6.83 -8.30 -13.16
N GLY A 40 -6.13 -9.26 -12.55
CA GLY A 40 -5.65 -10.47 -13.23
C GLY A 40 -4.28 -10.35 -13.90
N PHE A 41 -3.47 -9.36 -13.53
CA PHE A 41 -2.15 -9.13 -14.13
C PHE A 41 -0.99 -9.53 -13.20
N ASP A 42 0.16 -9.84 -13.81
CA ASP A 42 1.39 -10.18 -13.11
C ASP A 42 2.09 -8.92 -12.56
N GLY A 43 2.01 -8.73 -11.24
CA GLY A 43 2.70 -7.64 -10.55
C GLY A 43 4.16 -7.92 -10.20
N ALA A 44 4.67 -9.15 -10.35
CA ALA A 44 6.03 -9.51 -9.94
C ALA A 44 7.09 -8.88 -10.84
N ASP A 45 6.81 -8.86 -12.15
CA ASP A 45 7.71 -8.38 -13.20
C ASP A 45 7.26 -7.06 -13.82
N ALA A 46 6.17 -6.48 -13.31
CA ALA A 46 5.67 -5.22 -13.81
C ALA A 46 6.74 -4.11 -13.67
N PRO A 47 7.10 -3.41 -14.77
CA PRO A 47 8.16 -2.41 -14.72
C PRO A 47 7.72 -1.24 -13.84
N VAL A 48 8.60 -0.80 -12.94
CA VAL A 48 8.33 0.35 -12.07
C VAL A 48 9.23 1.50 -12.49
N ARG A 49 8.64 2.65 -12.83
CA ARG A 49 9.36 3.87 -13.19
C ARG A 49 9.09 4.99 -12.20
N THR A 50 10.02 5.94 -12.12
CA THR A 50 9.85 7.17 -11.33
C THR A 50 8.99 8.15 -12.12
N GLY A 51 7.78 8.37 -11.64
CA GLY A 51 6.77 9.27 -12.19
C GLY A 51 6.93 10.72 -11.78
N ALA A 52 5.88 11.51 -12.06
CA ALA A 52 5.81 12.91 -11.66
C ALA A 52 5.96 13.05 -10.14
N GLY A 53 6.75 14.03 -9.68
CA GLY A 53 6.99 14.23 -8.24
C GLY A 53 7.74 13.08 -7.54
N GLY A 54 8.28 12.12 -8.29
CA GLY A 54 9.00 10.97 -7.74
C GLY A 54 8.12 9.78 -7.33
N TRP A 55 6.81 9.81 -7.62
CA TRP A 55 5.90 8.71 -7.30
C TRP A 55 6.22 7.46 -8.13
N PRO A 56 6.10 6.23 -7.58
CA PRO A 56 6.22 5.02 -8.37
C PRO A 56 5.04 4.89 -9.33
N GLU A 57 5.34 4.65 -10.59
CA GLU A 57 4.36 4.33 -11.62
C GLU A 57 4.66 2.93 -12.16
N VAL A 58 3.68 2.02 -12.02
CA VAL A 58 3.78 0.68 -12.58
C VAL A 58 3.36 0.74 -14.05
N GLY A 59 4.17 0.16 -14.93
CA GLY A 59 3.90 0.08 -16.35
C GLY A 59 2.96 -1.06 -16.72
N GLU A 60 2.92 -1.38 -18.01
CA GLU A 60 2.09 -2.47 -18.53
C GLU A 60 2.57 -3.82 -17.97
N ALA A 61 1.61 -4.62 -17.51
CA ALA A 61 1.82 -5.93 -16.95
C ALA A 61 1.11 -6.97 -17.81
N ALA A 62 1.73 -8.14 -17.99
CA ALA A 62 1.10 -9.25 -18.70
C ALA A 62 -0.03 -9.87 -17.86
N PRO A 63 -1.07 -10.45 -18.49
CA PRO A 63 -2.04 -11.30 -17.78
C PRO A 63 -1.33 -12.43 -17.04
N SER A 64 -1.89 -12.84 -15.90
CA SER A 64 -1.35 -13.92 -15.07
C SER A 64 -2.42 -14.95 -14.76
N ASP A 65 -2.05 -16.23 -14.82
CA ASP A 65 -2.88 -17.33 -14.31
C ASP A 65 -2.84 -17.41 -12.77
N ASP A 66 -1.86 -16.78 -12.13
CA ASP A 66 -1.70 -16.67 -10.68
C ASP A 66 -1.32 -15.23 -10.26
N PRO A 67 -2.22 -14.26 -10.41
CA PRO A 67 -1.95 -12.86 -10.10
C PRO A 67 -1.71 -12.64 -8.59
N THR A 68 -2.31 -13.49 -7.76
CA THR A 68 -2.17 -13.41 -6.30
C THR A 68 -0.81 -13.91 -5.84
N GLY A 69 -0.31 -15.03 -6.36
CA GLY A 69 1.05 -15.48 -6.09
C GLY A 69 2.10 -14.54 -6.69
N ALA A 70 1.84 -13.93 -7.85
CA ALA A 70 2.69 -12.88 -8.41
C ALA A 70 2.82 -11.69 -7.46
N LEU A 71 1.70 -11.21 -6.91
CA LEU A 71 1.72 -10.15 -5.88
C LEU A 71 2.54 -10.54 -4.66
N ALA A 72 2.35 -11.77 -4.15
CA ALA A 72 3.09 -12.26 -2.99
C ALA A 72 4.61 -12.30 -3.26
N ARG A 73 5.03 -12.80 -4.44
CA ARG A 73 6.45 -12.77 -4.86
C ARG A 73 6.99 -11.34 -4.94
N ALA A 74 6.20 -10.40 -5.48
CA ALA A 74 6.58 -8.99 -5.53
C ALA A 74 6.79 -8.42 -4.12
N PHE A 75 5.88 -8.69 -3.18
CA PHE A 75 5.97 -8.19 -1.81
C PHE A 75 7.19 -8.76 -1.08
N HIS A 76 7.41 -10.08 -1.16
CA HIS A 76 8.57 -10.75 -0.57
C HIS A 76 9.91 -10.22 -1.10
N ARG A 77 9.97 -9.85 -2.39
CA ARG A 77 11.16 -9.25 -2.99
C ARG A 77 11.36 -7.78 -2.57
N LEU A 78 10.31 -6.97 -2.67
CA LEU A 78 10.42 -5.51 -2.55
C LEU A 78 10.48 -5.02 -1.10
N ILE A 79 9.83 -5.72 -0.15
CA ILE A 79 9.77 -5.27 1.25
C ILE A 79 11.16 -5.18 1.90
N PRO A 80 12.04 -6.21 1.80
CA PRO A 80 13.39 -6.13 2.35
C PRO A 80 14.23 -5.02 1.70
N GLU A 81 14.15 -4.88 0.37
CA GLU A 81 14.88 -3.85 -0.39
C GLU A 81 14.48 -2.43 0.04
N ILE A 82 13.18 -2.18 0.18
CA ILE A 82 12.67 -0.87 0.61
C ILE A 82 13.00 -0.62 2.09
N ALA A 83 12.85 -1.63 2.94
CA ALA A 83 13.20 -1.54 4.36
C ALA A 83 14.66 -1.12 4.53
N GLN A 84 15.58 -1.77 3.79
CA GLN A 84 16.99 -1.43 3.78
C GLN A 84 17.23 0.00 3.26
N ALA A 85 16.57 0.40 2.18
CA ALA A 85 16.79 1.70 1.53
C ALA A 85 16.29 2.91 2.35
N CYS A 86 15.27 2.73 3.19
CA CYS A 86 14.63 3.82 3.95
C CYS A 86 14.71 3.69 5.47
N GLY A 87 15.17 2.54 6.00
CA GLY A 87 15.25 2.28 7.43
C GLY A 87 13.89 2.02 8.11
N ALA A 88 12.83 1.71 7.34
CA ALA A 88 11.58 1.19 7.89
C ALA A 88 11.73 -0.28 8.30
N THR A 89 10.87 -0.76 9.20
CA THR A 89 10.86 -2.20 9.53
C THR A 89 10.03 -2.95 8.49
N GLU A 90 10.46 -4.16 8.11
CA GLU A 90 9.70 -5.01 7.19
C GLU A 90 8.26 -5.25 7.69
N ARG A 91 8.09 -5.49 9.00
CA ARG A 91 6.76 -5.62 9.63
C ARG A 91 5.85 -4.41 9.35
N SER A 92 6.40 -3.19 9.35
CA SER A 92 5.61 -2.00 9.04
C SER A 92 5.22 -1.92 7.56
N LEU A 93 6.09 -2.39 6.66
CA LEU A 93 5.82 -2.45 5.22
C LEU A 93 4.82 -3.56 4.88
N TRP A 94 4.90 -4.72 5.54
CA TRP A 94 3.88 -5.77 5.44
C TRP A 94 2.50 -5.28 5.86
N ALA A 95 2.40 -4.52 6.96
CA ALA A 95 1.13 -3.91 7.36
C ALA A 95 0.56 -2.93 6.31
N ILE A 96 1.41 -2.23 5.55
CA ILE A 96 0.99 -1.35 4.44
C ILE A 96 0.52 -2.18 3.25
N GLY A 97 1.22 -3.26 2.93
CA GLY A 97 0.83 -4.22 1.91
C GLY A 97 -0.54 -4.83 2.21
N THR A 98 -0.76 -5.30 3.44
CA THR A 98 -2.05 -5.80 3.92
C THR A 98 -3.16 -4.76 3.76
N ASP A 99 -2.93 -3.51 4.18
CA ASP A 99 -3.93 -2.46 4.04
C ASP A 99 -4.24 -2.14 2.55
N SER A 100 -3.27 -2.32 1.66
CA SER A 100 -3.46 -2.16 0.21
C SER A 100 -4.33 -3.27 -0.36
N ILE A 101 -4.07 -4.52 0.04
CA ILE A 101 -4.91 -5.70 -0.28
C ILE A 101 -6.34 -5.49 0.20
N ALA A 102 -6.52 -5.11 1.47
CA ALA A 102 -7.83 -4.84 2.03
C ALA A 102 -8.55 -3.70 1.28
N GLY A 103 -7.82 -2.66 0.88
CA GLY A 103 -8.35 -1.53 0.12
C GLY A 103 -8.84 -1.92 -1.28
N ALA A 104 -8.08 -2.75 -2.00
CA ALA A 104 -8.52 -3.26 -3.31
C ALA A 104 -9.71 -4.21 -3.19
N ALA A 105 -9.74 -5.03 -2.13
CA ALA A 105 -10.83 -5.97 -1.89
C ALA A 105 -12.20 -5.30 -1.66
N LEU A 106 -12.23 -4.03 -1.22
CA LEU A 106 -13.48 -3.26 -1.08
C LEU A 106 -14.25 -3.08 -2.39
N ALA A 107 -13.59 -3.20 -3.55
CA ALA A 107 -14.27 -3.14 -4.84
C ALA A 107 -15.02 -4.44 -5.20
N THR A 108 -14.93 -5.46 -4.35
CA THR A 108 -15.59 -6.76 -4.53
C THR A 108 -16.84 -6.85 -3.65
N GLY A 109 -17.74 -7.79 -3.97
CA GLY A 109 -18.90 -8.07 -3.11
C GLY A 109 -18.56 -8.77 -1.79
N GLU A 110 -17.35 -9.33 -1.67
CA GLU A 110 -16.93 -10.17 -0.52
C GLU A 110 -15.52 -9.76 -0.04
N PRO A 111 -15.32 -8.51 0.44
CA PRO A 111 -14.01 -7.93 0.69
C PRO A 111 -13.15 -8.73 1.69
N ARG A 112 -13.79 -9.33 2.70
CA ARG A 112 -13.09 -10.14 3.72
C ARG A 112 -12.49 -11.40 3.11
N THR A 113 -13.32 -12.17 2.40
CA THR A 113 -12.93 -13.42 1.73
C THR A 113 -11.83 -13.19 0.70
N VAL A 114 -11.95 -12.13 -0.11
CA VAL A 114 -10.94 -11.79 -1.13
C VAL A 114 -9.62 -11.38 -0.48
N ALA A 115 -9.65 -10.52 0.53
CA ALA A 115 -8.44 -10.11 1.23
C ALA A 115 -7.74 -11.30 1.91
N ASP A 116 -8.49 -12.17 2.58
CA ASP A 116 -7.94 -13.36 3.24
C ASP A 116 -7.26 -14.29 2.25
N ARG A 117 -7.88 -14.57 1.10
CA ARG A 117 -7.28 -15.38 0.02
C ARG A 117 -5.98 -14.77 -0.48
N MET A 118 -5.93 -13.45 -0.69
CA MET A 118 -4.72 -12.77 -1.15
C MET A 118 -3.61 -12.79 -0.11
N LEU A 119 -3.97 -12.61 1.17
CA LEU A 119 -3.02 -12.64 2.28
C LEU A 119 -2.47 -14.05 2.56
N GLN A 120 -3.27 -15.10 2.34
CA GLN A 120 -2.79 -16.49 2.45
C GLN A 120 -1.59 -16.77 1.53
N ALA A 121 -1.59 -16.23 0.31
CA ALA A 121 -0.45 -16.36 -0.60
C ALA A 121 0.79 -15.58 -0.13
N CYS A 122 0.61 -14.49 0.62
CA CYS A 122 1.71 -13.74 1.21
C CYS A 122 2.36 -14.48 2.39
N GLY A 123 1.62 -15.37 3.05
CA GLY A 123 2.12 -16.15 4.18
C GLY A 123 2.13 -15.40 5.52
N PRO A 124 2.86 -15.92 6.53
CA PRO A 124 2.74 -15.48 7.92
C PRO A 124 3.27 -14.07 8.21
N ASP A 125 4.05 -13.48 7.29
CA ASP A 125 4.60 -12.14 7.46
C ASP A 125 3.54 -11.04 7.31
N ALA A 126 2.49 -11.33 6.54
CA ALA A 126 1.39 -10.41 6.33
C ALA A 126 0.40 -10.48 7.50
N PRO A 127 0.15 -9.38 8.24
CA PRO A 127 -0.89 -9.37 9.25
C PRO A 127 -2.28 -9.51 8.62
N ALA A 128 -3.26 -9.95 9.42
CA ALA A 128 -4.65 -10.04 9.00
C ALA A 128 -5.23 -8.66 8.60
N ALA A 129 -6.03 -8.64 7.52
CA ALA A 129 -6.80 -7.47 7.14
C ALA A 129 -7.86 -7.15 8.20
N ARG A 130 -8.21 -5.86 8.31
CA ARG A 130 -9.19 -5.39 9.30
C ARG A 130 -10.19 -4.48 8.62
N PHE A 131 -11.46 -4.71 8.92
CA PHE A 131 -12.58 -3.98 8.37
C PHE A 131 -13.53 -3.54 9.48
N ASP A 132 -14.09 -2.34 9.33
CA ASP A 132 -15.19 -1.82 10.16
C ASP A 132 -16.45 -1.73 9.30
N GLU A 133 -17.63 -1.90 9.90
CA GLU A 133 -18.90 -1.56 9.25
C GLU A 133 -19.33 -0.15 9.68
N VAL A 134 -19.64 0.71 8.71
CA VAL A 134 -20.09 2.08 8.96
C VAL A 134 -21.52 2.23 8.45
N PRO A 135 -22.50 2.58 9.34
CA PRO A 135 -23.88 2.82 8.91
C PRO A 135 -23.97 3.83 7.77
N GLY A 136 -24.75 3.52 6.73
CA GLY A 136 -24.93 4.37 5.55
C GLY A 136 -23.78 4.38 4.54
N ARG A 137 -22.63 3.81 4.90
CA ARG A 137 -21.43 3.74 4.04
C ARG A 137 -21.02 2.32 3.66
N GLY A 138 -21.30 1.36 4.53
CA GLY A 138 -20.90 -0.04 4.37
C GLY A 138 -19.51 -0.34 4.94
N THR A 139 -18.89 -1.40 4.42
CA THR A 139 -17.60 -1.90 4.88
C THR A 139 -16.47 -0.94 4.51
N VAL A 140 -15.60 -0.61 5.48
CA VAL A 140 -14.41 0.21 5.27
C VAL A 140 -13.17 -0.47 5.85
N VAL A 141 -11.99 -0.17 5.29
CA VAL A 141 -10.73 -0.67 5.84
C VAL A 141 -10.38 0.05 7.15
N ARG A 142 -10.02 -0.74 8.17
CA ARG A 142 -9.45 -0.28 9.44
C ARG A 142 -7.93 -0.44 9.44
N ARG A 143 -7.26 0.51 8.79
CA ARG A 143 -5.82 0.44 8.52
C ARG A 143 -4.97 0.09 9.74
N GLY A 144 -4.13 -0.93 9.59
CA GLY A 144 -3.09 -1.33 10.54
C GLY A 144 -1.80 -0.52 10.42
N SER A 145 -1.64 0.22 9.32
CA SER A 145 -0.43 0.94 8.99
C SER A 145 -0.64 2.45 8.85
N CYS A 146 0.44 3.21 9.03
CA CYS A 146 0.47 4.63 8.73
C CYS A 146 1.36 4.87 7.50
N CYS A 147 0.82 5.47 6.44
CA CYS A 147 1.61 5.86 5.27
C CYS A 147 2.45 7.12 5.50
N LEU A 148 2.35 7.79 6.65
CA LEU A 148 3.11 8.99 7.00
C LEU A 148 2.89 10.22 6.08
N LEU A 149 1.92 10.16 5.16
CA LEU A 149 1.63 11.25 4.21
C LEU A 149 1.42 12.60 4.89
N TYR A 150 0.76 12.61 6.04
CA TYR A 150 0.47 13.83 6.80
C TYR A 150 1.72 14.56 7.34
N LEU A 151 2.90 13.94 7.28
CA LEU A 151 4.18 14.57 7.64
C LEU A 151 4.76 15.39 6.48
N CYS A 152 4.25 15.23 5.25
CA CYS A 152 4.67 16.03 4.10
C CYS A 152 3.94 17.37 4.09
N PRO A 153 4.62 18.49 3.77
CA PRO A 153 4.00 19.80 3.68
C PRO A 153 2.78 19.82 2.76
N GLY A 154 1.68 20.45 3.20
CA GLY A 154 0.45 20.59 2.42
C GLY A 154 -0.42 19.32 2.32
N MET A 155 0.02 18.21 2.91
CA MET A 155 -0.73 16.94 2.86
C MET A 155 -1.55 16.70 4.13
N SER A 156 -2.74 16.14 3.98
CA SER A 156 -3.67 15.88 5.08
C SER A 156 -3.78 14.39 5.43
N LYS A 157 -4.29 14.10 6.63
CA LYS A 157 -4.60 12.71 7.04
C LYS A 157 -5.72 12.16 6.13
N CYS A 158 -5.46 11.03 5.46
CA CYS A 158 -6.49 10.34 4.69
C CYS A 158 -7.62 9.83 5.61
N LEU A 159 -8.78 9.53 5.04
CA LEU A 159 -9.96 9.06 5.77
C LEU A 159 -9.68 7.81 6.63
N SER A 160 -8.81 6.92 6.14
CA SER A 160 -8.44 5.69 6.83
C SER A 160 -7.16 5.82 7.69
N CYS A 161 -6.66 7.04 7.92
CA CYS A 161 -5.42 7.23 8.68
C CYS A 161 -5.58 6.78 10.14
N PRO A 162 -4.72 5.89 10.68
CA PRO A 162 -4.79 5.45 12.08
C PRO A 162 -4.29 6.52 13.08
N ARG A 163 -3.84 7.69 12.60
CA ARG A 163 -3.42 8.83 13.42
C ARG A 163 -4.53 9.86 13.63
N GLN A 164 -5.75 9.54 13.20
CA GLN A 164 -6.95 10.30 13.58
C GLN A 164 -7.41 9.86 14.96
N THR A 165 -8.01 10.78 15.72
CA THR A 165 -8.75 10.38 16.92
C THR A 165 -9.98 9.55 16.52
N PRO A 166 -10.51 8.69 17.40
CA PRO A 166 -11.76 7.96 17.12
C PRO A 166 -12.92 8.91 16.76
N GLN A 167 -13.01 10.07 17.42
CA GLN A 167 -14.04 11.08 17.15
C GLN A 167 -13.87 11.72 15.76
N GLU A 168 -12.65 12.15 15.39
CA GLU A 168 -12.35 12.70 14.06
C GLU A 168 -12.68 11.69 12.96
N ARG A 169 -12.28 10.42 13.15
CA ARG A 169 -12.56 9.34 12.21
C ARG A 169 -14.06 9.09 12.09
N GLY A 170 -14.79 9.04 13.21
CA GLY A 170 -16.24 8.87 13.22
C GLY A 170 -16.96 9.99 12.45
N ALA A 171 -16.58 11.25 12.70
CA ALA A 171 -17.17 12.41 12.02
C ALA A 171 -16.91 12.44 10.51
N ARG A 172 -15.78 11.90 10.03
CA ARG A 172 -15.47 11.84 8.59
C ARG A 172 -16.05 10.62 7.88
N LEU A 173 -16.43 9.60 8.65
CA LEU A 173 -17.02 8.36 8.12
C LEU A 173 -18.54 8.41 8.05
N ALA A 174 -19.18 9.16 8.96
CA ALA A 174 -20.58 9.55 8.90
C ALA A 174 -20.89 10.39 7.64
#